data_AF-A0A4R5PSF0-F1
#
_entry.id   AF-A0A4R5PSF0-F1
#
_cell.length_a   1.000
_cell.length_b   1.000
_cell.length_c   1.000
_cell.angle_alpha   90.00
_cell.angle_beta   90.00
_cell.angle_gamma   90.00
#
_symmetry.space_group_name_H-M   'P 1'
#
loop_
_entity.id
_entity.type
_entity.pdbx_description
1 polymer ?
#
loop_
_entity_poly.entity_id
_entity_poly.type
_entity_poly.pdbx_seq_one_letter_code
_entity_poly.pdbx_strand_id
1 'polypeptide(L)' 'GYSLSPQDRGSDDTLDSDASPTTGVTTAITLTSGQTVANVDAGLWQNGNITGRAFTDLNSDGVRQTGEAVLPG' A
#
# COMPACT_ATOMS: atom_id res chain seq x y z
N GLY A 1 13.93 -1.29 -3.36
CA GLY A 1 13.21 -1.87 -4.51
C GLY A 1 11.74 -1.95 -4.17
N TYR A 2 10.92 -2.34 -5.15
CA TYR A 2 9.50 -2.64 -4.90
C TYR A 2 9.34 -4.05 -4.33
N SER A 3 8.33 -4.22 -3.50
CA SER A 3 7.83 -5.49 -3.00
C SER A 3 6.46 -5.75 -3.64
N LEU A 4 6.14 -7.02 -3.86
CA LEU A 4 4.81 -7.41 -4.32
C LEU A 4 3.79 -7.26 -3.19
N SER A 5 2.58 -6.85 -3.52
CA SER A 5 1.44 -6.91 -2.61
C SER A 5 1.09 -8.38 -2.32
N PRO A 6 0.40 -8.67 -1.21
CA PRO A 6 -0.10 -10.01 -0.97
C PRO A 6 -1.04 -10.47 -2.09
N GLN A 7 -0.97 -11.76 -2.42
CA GLN A 7 -1.78 -12.40 -3.44
C GLN A 7 -3.21 -12.68 -2.92
N ASP A 8 -4.19 -12.64 -3.83
CA ASP A 8 -5.59 -13.06 -3.66
C ASP A 8 -6.27 -12.46 -2.41
N ARG A 9 -6.25 -11.11 -2.30
CA ARG A 9 -6.74 -10.40 -1.11
C ARG A 9 -8.16 -9.91 -1.28
N GLY A 10 -9.05 -10.44 -0.44
CA GLY A 10 -10.46 -10.07 -0.45
C GLY A 10 -11.26 -11.13 -1.19
N SER A 11 -12.35 -10.73 -1.82
CA SER A 11 -13.21 -11.61 -2.62
C SER A 11 -13.58 -11.02 -3.98
N ASP A 12 -12.90 -9.94 -4.37
CA ASP A 12 -13.16 -9.24 -5.62
C ASP A 12 -11.89 -9.31 -6.48
N ASP A 13 -11.89 -10.30 -7.38
CA ASP A 13 -10.79 -10.60 -8.31
C ASP A 13 -10.51 -9.44 -9.29
N THR A 14 -11.29 -8.36 -9.27
CA THR A 14 -11.06 -7.17 -10.10
C THR A 14 -10.20 -6.11 -9.39
N LEU A 15 -9.89 -6.31 -8.11
CA LEU A 15 -9.23 -5.31 -7.26
C LEU A 15 -7.97 -5.83 -6.55
N ASP A 16 -7.70 -7.12 -6.61
CA ASP A 16 -6.58 -7.73 -5.91
C ASP A 16 -5.37 -7.96 -6.84
N SER A 17 -4.47 -8.84 -6.44
CA SER A 17 -3.21 -9.09 -7.13
C SER A 17 -3.03 -10.59 -7.25
N ASP A 18 -2.84 -11.08 -8.47
CA ASP A 18 -2.68 -12.50 -8.77
C ASP A 18 -1.23 -12.97 -8.70
N ALA A 19 -0.28 -12.03 -8.70
CA ALA A 19 1.14 -12.37 -8.68
C ALA A 19 1.57 -12.90 -7.30
N SER A 20 2.19 -14.07 -7.28
CA SER A 20 2.76 -14.65 -6.06
C SER A 20 3.85 -13.73 -5.49
N PRO A 21 3.81 -13.36 -4.19
CA PRO A 21 4.77 -12.42 -3.61
C PRO A 21 6.21 -12.96 -3.53
N THR A 22 6.39 -14.28 -3.69
CA THR A 22 7.69 -14.94 -3.60
C THR A 22 8.30 -15.23 -4.96
N THR A 23 7.50 -15.54 -5.98
CA THR A 23 7.98 -15.87 -7.32
C THR A 23 7.78 -14.75 -8.33
N GLY A 24 6.85 -13.82 -8.07
CA GLY A 24 6.47 -12.75 -9.00
C GLY A 24 5.67 -13.21 -10.20
N VAL A 25 5.07 -14.41 -10.15
CA VAL A 25 4.33 -15.00 -11.26
C VAL A 25 2.89 -15.30 -10.83
N THR A 26 1.94 -15.12 -11.75
CA THR A 26 0.54 -15.52 -11.59
C THR A 26 0.37 -17.03 -11.79
N THR A 27 -0.85 -17.52 -11.60
CA THR A 27 -1.24 -18.86 -12.10
C THR A 27 -1.19 -18.90 -13.62
N ALA A 28 -1.10 -20.12 -14.18
CA ALA A 28 -1.07 -20.32 -15.63
C ALA A 28 -2.42 -19.98 -16.26
N ILE A 29 -2.44 -19.06 -17.22
CA ILE A 29 -3.65 -18.63 -17.92
C ILE A 29 -3.69 -19.31 -19.28
N THR A 30 -4.77 -20.06 -19.54
CA THR A 30 -5.03 -20.69 -20.84
C THR A 30 -6.14 -19.93 -21.56
N LEU A 31 -5.85 -19.45 -22.77
CA LEU A 31 -6.83 -18.76 -23.61
C LEU A 31 -7.25 -19.64 -24.77
N THR A 32 -8.55 -19.60 -25.08
CA THR A 32 -9.12 -20.17 -26.30
C THR A 32 -9.46 -19.06 -27.30
N SER A 33 -9.64 -19.41 -28.58
CA SER A 33 -9.94 -18.41 -29.62
C SER A 33 -11.22 -17.64 -29.29
N GLY A 34 -11.10 -16.32 -29.19
CA GLY A 34 -12.21 -15.41 -28.87
C GLY A 34 -12.44 -15.19 -27.37
N GLN A 35 -11.65 -15.82 -26.49
CA GLN A 35 -11.72 -15.60 -25.05
C GLN A 35 -10.90 -14.37 -24.64
N THR A 36 -11.46 -13.60 -23.70
CA THR A 36 -10.75 -12.56 -22.96
C THR A 36 -10.66 -12.97 -21.50
N VAL A 37 -9.46 -12.90 -20.93
CA VAL A 37 -9.25 -12.91 -19.48
C VAL A 37 -8.76 -11.52 -19.11
N ALA A 38 -9.58 -10.81 -18.36
CA ALA A 38 -9.26 -9.51 -17.78
C ALA A 38 -9.08 -9.69 -16.26
N ASN A 39 -8.45 -8.72 -15.60
CA ASN A 39 -8.12 -8.75 -14.17
C ASN A 39 -7.07 -9.82 -13.86
N VAL A 40 -5.87 -9.59 -14.41
CA VAL A 40 -4.68 -10.36 -14.08
C VAL A 40 -3.66 -9.32 -13.64
N ASP A 41 -3.67 -9.05 -12.34
CA ASP A 41 -3.11 -7.85 -11.76
C ASP A 41 -1.92 -8.16 -10.85
N ALA A 42 -1.01 -7.21 -10.75
CA ALA A 42 0.17 -7.31 -9.90
C ALA A 42 0.39 -5.99 -9.18
N GLY A 43 0.11 -5.98 -7.87
CA GLY A 43 0.34 -4.82 -7.03
C GLY A 43 1.81 -4.74 -6.60
N LEU A 44 2.38 -3.54 -6.67
CA LEU A 44 3.73 -3.24 -6.19
C LEU A 44 3.69 -2.09 -5.19
N TRP A 45 4.45 -2.23 -4.11
CA TRP A 45 4.59 -1.21 -3.10
C TRP A 45 6.04 -1.04 -2.67
N GLN A 46 6.35 0.10 -2.07
CA GLN A 46 7.65 0.36 -1.47
C GLN A 46 7.42 1.02 -0.11
N ASN A 47 8.23 0.65 0.89
CA ASN A 47 8.20 1.36 2.17
C ASN A 47 8.56 2.83 1.94
N GLY A 48 7.64 3.70 2.37
CA GLY A 48 7.93 5.11 2.65
C GLY A 48 8.26 5.29 4.13
N ASN A 49 8.76 6.48 4.47
CA ASN A 49 8.93 6.90 5.85
C ASN A 49 8.24 8.25 6.07
N ILE A 50 7.45 8.34 7.13
CA ILE A 50 6.85 9.59 7.60
C ILE A 50 7.55 9.95 8.90
N THR A 51 7.98 11.20 9.02
CA THR A 51 8.59 11.74 10.23
C THR A 51 7.88 13.02 10.62
N GLY A 52 7.92 13.34 11.92
CA GLY A 52 7.27 14.51 12.47
C GLY A 52 7.58 14.67 13.95
N ARG A 53 6.99 15.70 14.55
CA ARG A 53 7.04 15.95 15.99
C ARG A 53 5.63 16.18 16.49
N ALA A 54 5.27 15.56 17.60
CA ALA A 54 4.07 15.93 18.34
C ALA A 54 4.42 17.05 19.33
N PHE A 55 3.50 17.97 19.57
CA PHE A 55 3.68 19.08 20.51
C PHE A 55 2.38 19.35 21.27
N THR A 56 2.47 19.93 22.45
CA THR A 56 1.31 20.43 23.19
C THR A 56 0.91 21.79 22.63
N ASP A 57 -0.27 21.85 22.01
CA ASP A 57 -0.88 23.08 21.52
C ASP A 57 -1.55 23.83 22.68
N LEU A 58 -0.89 24.87 23.19
CA LEU A 58 -1.32 25.58 24.39
C LEU A 58 -2.35 26.66 24.11
N ASN A 59 -2.43 27.14 22.87
CA ASN A 59 -3.37 28.20 22.47
C ASN A 59 -4.44 27.74 21.46
N SER A 60 -4.45 26.46 21.11
CA SER A 60 -5.44 25.79 20.25
C SER A 60 -5.49 26.31 18.81
N ASP A 61 -4.36 26.71 18.24
CA ASP A 61 -4.30 27.23 16.86
C ASP A 61 -3.71 26.26 15.82
N GLY A 62 -3.27 25.08 16.27
CA GLY A 62 -2.71 24.03 15.40
C GLY A 62 -1.32 24.34 14.84
N VAL A 63 -0.66 25.40 15.29
CA VAL A 63 0.68 25.81 14.82
C VAL A 63 1.66 25.75 15.97
N ARG A 64 2.71 24.93 15.82
CA ARG A 64 3.76 24.86 16.84
C ARG A 64 4.48 26.20 17.02
N GLN A 65 4.52 26.69 18.25
CA GLN A 65 5.16 27.97 18.60
C GLN A 65 6.22 27.84 19.70
N THR A 66 6.93 28.93 19.94
CA THR A 66 7.89 29.05 21.04
C THR A 66 7.17 28.94 22.38
N GLY A 67 7.64 28.03 23.23
CA GLY A 67 7.04 27.75 24.54
C GLY A 67 6.17 26.49 24.56
N GLU A 68 5.84 25.93 23.40
CA GLU A 68 5.11 24.68 23.29
C GLU A 68 6.05 23.48 23.32
N ALA A 69 5.86 22.61 24.32
CA ALA A 69 6.70 21.45 24.53
C ALA A 69 6.48 20.40 23.45
N VAL A 70 7.58 19.81 22.97
CA VAL A 70 7.53 18.61 22.13
C VAL A 70 7.17 17.41 23.00
N LEU A 71 6.19 16.62 22.57
CA LEU A 71 5.84 15.38 23.23
C LEU A 71 6.90 14.30 22.91
N PRO A 72 7.32 13.51 23.90
CA PRO A 72 8.20 12.37 23.65
C PRO A 72 7.50 11.34 22.76
N GLY A 73 8.28 10.65 21.94
CA GLY A 73 7.84 9.57 21.06
C GLY A 73 7.88 8.20 21.74
#